data_AF-A0A6H1ZEH1-F1
#
_entry.id   AF-A0A6H1ZEH1-F1
#
_cell.length_a   1.000
_cell.length_b   1.000
_cell.length_c   1.000
_cell.angle_alpha   90.00
_cell.angle_beta   90.00
_cell.angle_gamma   90.00
#
_symmetry.space_group_name_H-M   'P 1'
#
loop_
_entity.id
_entity.type
_entity.pdbx_description
1 polymer ?
#
loop_
_entity_poly.entity_id
_entity_poly.type
_entity_poly.pdbx_seq_one_letter_code
_entity_poly.pdbx_strand_id
1 'polypeptide(L)'
;MKRTQLKKIGKWGRLWIKERAKLKKIYQNKGITICELNFSGCWHNEYLGFAHLEKRAFYRQFPHLLGSFNHTLLACNYCHGIIENDRELTKKMFDKLRLNIKW
;
A
#
# COMPACT_ATOMS: atom_id res chain seq x y z
N MET A 1 16.34 -26.90 19.54
CA MET A 1 15.11 -26.36 18.92
C MET A 1 15.01 -26.85 17.48
N LYS A 2 13.96 -27.60 17.10
CA LYS A 2 13.72 -27.96 15.69
C LYS A 2 13.35 -26.69 14.92
N ARG A 3 14.13 -26.32 13.90
CA ARG A 3 13.80 -25.19 13.02
C ARG A 3 12.61 -25.58 12.15
N THR A 4 11.48 -24.90 12.31
CA THR A 4 10.30 -25.11 11.47
C THR A 4 10.61 -24.66 10.05
N GLN A 5 10.41 -25.52 9.04
CA GLN A 5 10.57 -25.15 7.64
C GLN A 5 9.59 -24.02 7.28
N LEU A 6 10.09 -22.95 6.66
CA LEU A 6 9.27 -21.87 6.14
C LEU A 6 8.33 -22.41 5.06
N LYS A 7 7.03 -22.13 5.19
CA LYS A 7 6.03 -22.54 4.21
C LYS A 7 6.32 -21.88 2.85
N LYS A 8 6.26 -22.67 1.77
CA LYS A 8 6.41 -22.16 0.40
C LYS A 8 5.38 -21.04 0.13
N ILE A 9 5.81 -19.99 -0.57
CA ILE A 9 4.97 -18.85 -0.94
C ILE A 9 3.81 -19.33 -1.81
N GLY A 10 2.57 -19.09 -1.38
CA GLY A 10 1.36 -19.46 -2.13
C GLY A 10 1.11 -18.61 -3.38
N LYS A 11 0.08 -18.97 -4.17
CA LYS A 11 -0.34 -18.25 -5.39
C LYS A 11 -0.51 -16.74 -5.17
N TRP A 12 -1.13 -16.36 -4.06
CA TRP A 12 -1.36 -14.96 -3.66
C TRP A 12 -0.08 -14.19 -3.34
N GLY A 13 0.89 -14.85 -2.70
CA GLY A 13 2.19 -14.23 -2.44
C GLY A 13 2.95 -13.96 -3.72
N ARG A 14 2.91 -14.89 -4.69
CA ARG A 14 3.52 -14.70 -6.02
C ARG A 14 2.85 -13.57 -6.80
N LEU A 15 1.51 -13.49 -6.78
CA LEU A 15 0.78 -12.37 -7.39
C LEU A 15 1.20 -11.04 -6.77
N TRP A 16 1.26 -10.96 -5.44
CA TRP A 16 1.70 -9.75 -4.75
C TRP A 16 3.13 -9.35 -5.09
N ILE A 17 4.07 -10.30 -5.20
CA ILE A 17 5.44 -9.99 -5.61
C ILE A 17 5.45 -9.31 -6.98
N LYS A 18 4.67 -9.82 -7.93
CA LYS A 18 4.54 -9.25 -9.27
C LYS A 18 3.92 -7.84 -9.23
N GLU A 19 2.80 -7.66 -8.55
CA GLU A 19 2.11 -6.38 -8.46
C GLU A 19 2.92 -5.32 -7.68
N ARG A 20 3.59 -5.73 -6.60
CA ARG A 20 4.50 -4.86 -5.83
C ARG A 20 5.64 -4.34 -6.68
N ALA A 21 6.20 -5.17 -7.55
CA ALA A 21 7.26 -4.74 -8.47
C ALA A 21 6.77 -3.68 -9.46
N LYS A 22 5.52 -3.80 -9.96
CA LYS A 22 4.90 -2.77 -10.81
C LYS A 22 4.66 -1.47 -10.03
N LEU A 23 4.10 -1.56 -8.83
CA LEU A 23 3.85 -0.40 -7.98
C LEU A 23 5.15 0.36 -7.72
N LYS A 24 6.24 -0.32 -7.34
CA LYS A 24 7.54 0.33 -7.15
C LYS A 24 7.96 1.17 -8.37
N LYS A 25 7.82 0.62 -9.57
CA LYS A 25 8.14 1.36 -10.81
C LYS A 25 7.21 2.57 -11.02
N ILE A 26 5.91 2.42 -10.78
CA ILE A 26 4.93 3.51 -10.94
C ILE A 26 5.26 4.66 -9.98
N TYR A 27 5.49 4.35 -8.70
CA TYR A 27 5.81 5.33 -7.68
C TYR A 27 7.13 6.03 -7.96
N GLN A 28 8.16 5.26 -8.36
CA GLN A 28 9.44 5.82 -8.78
C GLN A 28 9.29 6.76 -9.99
N ASN A 29 8.54 6.36 -11.02
CA ASN A 29 8.30 7.17 -12.21
C ASN A 29 7.51 8.45 -11.89
N LYS A 30 6.64 8.42 -10.88
CA LYS A 30 5.90 9.58 -10.40
C LYS A 30 6.70 10.46 -9.41
N GLY A 31 7.94 10.08 -9.07
CA GLY A 31 8.76 10.79 -8.09
C GLY A 31 8.27 10.67 -6.64
N ILE A 32 7.34 9.74 -6.35
CA ILE A 32 6.78 9.54 -5.02
C ILE A 32 7.67 8.55 -4.26
N THR A 33 8.60 9.10 -3.50
CA THR A 33 9.62 8.34 -2.74
C THR A 33 9.53 8.54 -1.24
N ILE A 34 8.60 9.38 -0.77
CA ILE A 34 8.35 9.70 0.63
C ILE A 34 6.91 9.36 1.02
N CYS A 35 6.65 9.19 2.32
CA CYS A 35 5.30 8.98 2.84
C CYS A 35 4.35 10.11 2.41
N GLU A 36 3.24 9.74 1.76
CA GLU A 36 2.27 10.71 1.22
C GLU A 36 1.34 11.29 2.30
N LEU A 37 1.21 10.62 3.44
CA LEU A 37 0.25 10.98 4.49
C LEU A 37 0.76 12.09 5.42
N ASN A 38 2.07 12.09 5.69
CA ASN A 38 2.77 13.10 6.50
C ASN A 38 2.07 13.50 7.81
N PHE A 39 1.52 12.53 8.55
CA PHE A 39 0.92 12.79 9.87
C PHE A 39 1.98 13.18 10.91
N SER A 40 1.54 13.77 12.03
CA SER A 40 2.42 14.04 13.17
C SER A 40 3.06 12.74 13.67
N GLY A 41 4.39 12.63 13.64
CA GLY A 41 5.12 11.39 13.96
C GLY A 41 5.51 10.53 12.74
N CYS A 42 5.32 11.03 11.51
CA CYS A 42 5.71 10.35 10.29
C CYS A 42 7.23 10.10 10.21
N TRP A 43 7.62 8.89 9.79
CA TRP A 43 9.02 8.53 9.53
C TRP A 43 9.51 8.88 8.11
N HIS A 44 8.77 9.72 7.39
CA HIS A 44 9.08 10.21 6.05
C HIS A 44 9.46 9.13 5.03
N ASN A 45 10.75 8.87 4.82
CA ASN A 45 11.30 7.94 3.83
C ASN A 45 11.66 6.56 4.43
N GLU A 46 11.49 6.37 5.73
CA GLU A 46 11.81 5.11 6.39
C GLU A 46 10.61 4.15 6.45
N TYR A 47 10.91 2.86 6.32
CA TYR A 47 9.94 1.76 6.43
C TYR A 47 8.68 1.97 5.59
N LEU A 48 8.86 2.35 4.33
CA LEU A 48 7.76 2.60 3.41
C LEU A 48 7.08 1.30 2.95
N GLY A 49 5.76 1.29 3.09
CA GLY A 49 4.84 0.27 2.63
C GLY A 49 3.79 0.83 1.69
N PHE A 50 3.11 -0.06 0.97
CA PHE A 50 1.93 0.28 0.17
C PHE A 50 0.70 0.05 1.03
N ALA A 51 0.07 1.13 1.47
CA ALA A 51 -1.22 1.09 2.14
C ALA A 51 -2.33 0.96 1.10
N HIS A 52 -3.21 -0.03 1.27
CA HIS A 52 -4.33 -0.28 0.37
C HIS A 52 -5.60 0.44 0.83
N LEU A 53 -6.40 0.92 -0.13
CA LEU A 53 -7.70 1.56 0.15
C LEU A 53 -8.65 0.59 0.86
N GLU A 54 -8.66 -0.66 0.42
CA GLU A 54 -9.52 -1.71 0.96
C GLU A 54 -8.68 -2.77 1.69
N LYS A 55 -9.33 -3.59 2.52
CA LYS A 55 -8.64 -4.70 3.18
C LYS A 55 -8.19 -5.74 2.15
N ARG A 56 -7.08 -6.43 2.43
CA ARG A 56 -6.45 -7.39 1.50
C ARG A 56 -7.39 -8.52 1.01
N ALA A 57 -8.44 -8.83 1.77
CA ALA A 57 -9.49 -9.77 1.39
C ALA A 57 -10.31 -9.31 0.17
N PHE A 58 -10.57 -8.01 0.02
CA PHE A 58 -11.32 -7.43 -1.10
C PHE A 58 -10.65 -7.73 -2.45
N TYR A 59 -9.33 -7.57 -2.52
CA TYR A 59 -8.55 -7.84 -3.72
C TYR A 59 -8.50 -9.32 -4.12
N ARG A 60 -9.04 -10.23 -3.29
CA ARG A 60 -9.26 -11.60 -3.72
C ARG A 60 -10.30 -11.71 -4.83
N GLN A 61 -11.32 -10.86 -4.76
CA GLN A 61 -12.39 -10.77 -5.75
C GLN A 61 -11.97 -9.86 -6.93
N PHE A 62 -11.12 -8.86 -6.66
CA PHE A 62 -10.62 -7.91 -7.68
C PHE A 62 -9.08 -7.87 -7.72
N PRO A 63 -8.40 -8.92 -8.22
CA PRO A 63 -6.94 -9.04 -8.13
C PRO A 63 -6.17 -7.96 -8.91
N HIS A 64 -6.79 -7.43 -9.98
CA HIS A 64 -6.20 -6.38 -10.81
C HIS A 64 -6.06 -5.04 -10.08
N LEU A 65 -6.85 -4.80 -9.03
CA LEU A 65 -6.77 -3.58 -8.22
C LEU A 65 -5.63 -3.64 -7.17
N LEU A 66 -5.07 -4.82 -6.90
CA LEU A 66 -4.02 -5.01 -5.87
C LEU A 66 -2.74 -4.22 -6.17
N GLY A 67 -2.42 -4.07 -7.47
CA GLY A 67 -1.29 -3.30 -7.99
C GLY A 67 -1.67 -1.95 -8.58
N SER A 68 -2.90 -1.49 -8.36
CA SER A 68 -3.38 -0.22 -8.94
C SER A 68 -2.92 0.95 -8.09
N PHE A 69 -2.29 1.93 -8.74
CA PHE A 69 -1.85 3.18 -8.10
C PHE A 69 -2.99 3.94 -7.41
N ASN A 70 -4.21 3.88 -7.97
CA ASN A 70 -5.38 4.55 -7.39
C ASN A 70 -5.93 3.84 -6.15
N HIS A 71 -5.54 2.58 -5.92
CA HIS A 71 -5.90 1.79 -4.75
C HIS A 71 -4.74 1.63 -3.76
N THR A 72 -3.61 2.32 -3.98
CA THR A 72 -2.49 2.35 -3.05
C THR A 72 -2.02 3.76 -2.71
N LEU A 73 -1.54 3.93 -1.48
CA LEU A 73 -0.73 5.06 -1.03
C LEU A 73 0.62 4.55 -0.53
N LEU A 74 1.68 5.34 -0.71
CA LEU A 74 2.98 5.09 -0.10
C LEU A 74 2.99 5.71 1.30
N ALA A 75 3.14 4.88 2.32
CA ALA A 75 3.08 5.31 3.72
C ALA A 75 4.17 4.62 4.55
N CYS A 76 4.76 5.34 5.50
CA CYS A 76 5.61 4.71 6.52
C CYS A 76 4.76 3.87 7.48
N ASN A 77 5.38 2.92 8.19
CA ASN A 77 4.67 2.02 9.12
C ASN A 77 3.80 2.77 10.15
N TYR A 78 4.26 3.91 10.67
CA TYR A 78 3.47 4.72 11.61
C TYR A 78 2.16 5.22 10.97
N CYS A 79 2.26 5.91 9.83
CA CYS A 79 1.08 6.44 9.15
C CYS A 79 0.19 5.33 8.58
N HIS A 80 0.79 4.22 8.14
CA HIS A 80 0.07 3.04 7.67
C HIS A 80 -0.84 2.47 8.77
N GLY A 81 -0.33 2.34 9.99
CA GLY A 81 -1.12 1.85 11.13
C GLY A 81 -2.29 2.77 11.47
N ILE A 82 -2.13 4.09 11.33
CA ILE A 82 -3.21 5.06 11.59
C ILE A 82 -4.36 4.83 10.60
N ILE A 83 -4.07 4.84 9.29
CA ILE A 83 -5.15 4.71 8.29
C ILE A 83 -5.74 3.31 8.29
N GLU A 84 -4.94 2.26 8.48
CA GLU A 84 -5.46 0.88 8.42
C GLU A 84 -6.54 0.59 9.48
N ASN A 85 -6.53 1.32 10.60
CA ASN A 85 -7.50 1.20 11.68
C ASN A 85 -8.71 2.14 11.54
N ASP A 86 -8.62 3.17 10.70
CA ASP A 86 -9.69 4.15 10.48
C ASP A 86 -10.09 4.18 9.00
N ARG A 87 -11.25 3.57 8.71
CA ARG A 87 -11.79 3.45 7.36
C ARG A 87 -12.18 4.80 6.77
N GLU A 88 -12.74 5.71 7.58
CA GLU A 88 -13.15 7.03 7.11
C GLU A 88 -11.93 7.88 6.78
N LEU A 89 -10.92 7.86 7.65
CA LEU A 89 -9.66 8.54 7.40
C LEU A 89 -8.95 7.97 6.17
N THR A 90 -8.92 6.63 6.01
CA THR A 90 -8.39 5.99 4.81
C THR A 90 -9.04 6.56 3.57
N LYS A 91 -10.38 6.49 3.49
CA LYS A 91 -11.13 6.98 2.33
C LYS A 91 -10.83 8.46 2.07
N LYS A 92 -10.85 9.31 3.10
CA LYS A 92 -10.54 10.73 3.01
C LYS A 92 -9.14 11.00 2.44
N MET A 93 -8.13 10.21 2.85
CA MET A 93 -6.76 10.35 2.35
C MET A 93 -6.65 9.94 0.89
N PHE A 94 -7.30 8.83 0.51
CA PHE A 94 -7.35 8.39 -0.89
C PHE A 94 -8.10 9.40 -1.78
N ASP A 95 -9.24 9.92 -1.32
CA ASP A 95 -9.99 10.94 -2.04
C ASP A 95 -9.10 12.18 -2.30
N LYS A 96 -8.36 12.62 -1.27
CA LYS A 96 -7.45 13.76 -1.36
C LYS A 96 -6.26 13.52 -2.30
N LEU A 97 -5.62 12.35 -2.22
CA LEU A 97 -4.34 12.07 -2.87
C LEU A 97 -4.47 11.38 -4.24
N ARG A 98 -5.66 10.87 -4.59
CA ARG A 98 -5.91 10.15 -5.85
C ARG A 98 -7.07 10.70 -6.65
N LEU A 99 -8.18 11.11 -6.00
CA LEU A 99 -9.39 11.53 -6.70
C LEU A 99 -9.50 13.06 -6.89
N ASN A 100 -8.65 13.84 -6.24
CA ASN A 100 -8.62 15.30 -6.41
C ASN A 100 -7.78 15.79 -7.60
N ILE A 101 -7.44 14.90 -8.55
CA ILE A 101 -6.90 15.30 -9.85
C ILE A 101 -8.11 15.69 -10.72
N LYS A 102 -8.50 16.97 -10.64
CA LYS A 102 -9.32 17.59 -11.70
C LYS A 102 -8.46 17.56 -12.97
N TRP A 103 -8.87 16.76 -13.96
CA TRP A 103 -8.34 16.85 -15.32
C TRP A 103 -8.75 18.19 -15.93
#